data_AF-S7Q712-F1
#
_entry.id   AF-S7Q712-F1
#
_cell.length_a   1.000
_cell.length_b   1.000
_cell.length_c   1.000
_cell.angle_alpha   90.00
_cell.angle_beta   90.00
_cell.angle_gamma   90.00
#
_symmetry.space_group_name_H-M   'P 1'
#
loop_
_entity.id
_entity.type
_entity.pdbx_description
1 polymer ?
#
loop_
_entity_poly.entity_id
_entity_poly.type
_entity_poly.pdbx_seq_one_letter_code
_entity_poly.pdbx_strand_id
1 'polypeptide(L)'
;EDALLAVAEPVGVLAPSAAVEQYAVDVTDGEAVSESVKKCIEKFGRIDVVIANAGSMEKWARLADADPTEWWTSMVSLHLHSQLWVRSVLKLTHAILRSSLLAQHRDLGASAYQISKHALIRLAEFIDVGELIRIQTDQLTAMGNNVPSITPFLVDTSTELASHLLVRLSSGSEDWLSGRFLSANRDLDELATRRKEEGDLLKSRL
;
A
#
# COMPACT_ATOMS: atom_id res chain seq x y z
N GLU A 1 3.36 4.62 20.49
CA GLU A 1 2.07 4.44 21.21
C GLU A 1 1.12 5.58 20.87
N ASP A 2 1.52 6.83 21.11
CA ASP A 2 0.72 8.05 20.82
C ASP A 2 0.15 8.14 19.39
N ALA A 3 0.94 7.77 18.37
CA ALA A 3 0.49 7.82 16.99
C ALA A 3 -0.64 6.82 16.68
N LEU A 4 -0.68 5.67 17.36
CA LEU A 4 -1.74 4.68 17.17
C LEU A 4 -3.02 5.13 17.86
N LEU A 5 -2.90 5.70 19.07
CA LEU A 5 -4.03 6.23 19.83
C LEU A 5 -4.73 7.36 19.07
N ALA A 6 -3.95 8.26 18.45
CA ALA A 6 -4.46 9.35 17.64
C ALA A 6 -5.33 8.92 16.44
N VAL A 7 -5.19 7.67 15.99
CA VAL A 7 -6.01 7.10 14.90
C VAL A 7 -7.26 6.41 15.43
N ALA A 8 -7.16 5.65 16.52
CA ALA A 8 -8.29 4.87 17.01
C ALA A 8 -9.36 5.69 17.73
N GLU A 9 -8.97 6.76 18.44
CA GLU A 9 -9.91 7.62 19.16
C GLU A 9 -10.98 8.22 18.21
N PRO A 10 -10.61 8.85 17.07
CA PRO A 10 -11.60 9.31 16.09
C PRO A 10 -12.54 8.21 15.57
N VAL A 11 -12.03 6.99 15.36
CA VAL A 11 -12.85 5.87 14.88
C VAL A 11 -13.91 5.50 15.91
N GLY A 12 -13.56 5.47 17.21
CA GLY A 12 -14.53 5.21 18.27
C GLY A 12 -15.62 6.28 18.39
N VAL A 13 -15.33 7.53 18.02
CA VAL A 13 -16.34 8.60 17.96
C VAL A 13 -17.24 8.46 16.73
N LEU A 14 -16.66 8.19 15.55
CA LEU A 14 -17.38 8.12 14.28
C LEU A 14 -18.21 6.84 14.13
N ALA A 15 -17.71 5.73 14.69
CA ALA A 15 -18.35 4.42 14.65
C ALA A 15 -18.26 3.76 16.04
N PRO A 16 -19.13 4.15 17.00
CA PRO A 16 -19.05 3.66 18.39
C PRO A 16 -19.24 2.15 18.55
N SER A 17 -19.85 1.49 17.56
CA SER A 17 -20.01 0.04 17.52
C SER A 17 -18.80 -0.71 16.93
N ALA A 18 -17.84 0.01 16.33
CA ALA A 18 -16.64 -0.60 15.78
C ALA A 18 -15.65 -0.93 16.90
N ALA A 19 -15.25 -2.19 16.97
CA ALA A 19 -14.14 -2.61 17.84
C ALA A 19 -12.82 -2.32 17.13
N VAL A 20 -11.91 -1.60 17.80
CA VAL A 20 -10.61 -1.19 17.26
C VAL A 20 -9.52 -1.71 18.20
N GLU A 21 -8.54 -2.41 17.65
CA GLU A 21 -7.33 -2.82 18.36
C GLU A 21 -6.10 -2.19 17.70
N GLN A 22 -5.09 -1.90 18.51
CA GLN A 22 -3.85 -1.29 18.06
C GLN A 22 -2.66 -2.12 18.52
N TYR A 23 -1.73 -2.37 17.62
CA TYR A 23 -0.49 -3.07 17.93
C TYR A 23 0.68 -2.29 17.34
N ALA A 24 1.68 -1.98 18.16
CA ALA A 24 2.95 -1.47 17.65
C ALA A 24 3.74 -2.65 17.06
N VAL A 25 4.02 -2.60 15.76
CA VAL A 25 4.65 -3.70 15.01
C VAL A 25 5.70 -3.12 14.07
N ASP A 26 6.92 -3.65 14.13
CA ASP A 26 7.89 -3.48 13.06
C ASP A 26 7.57 -4.49 11.96
N VAL A 27 7.12 -3.99 10.80
CA VAL A 27 6.72 -4.83 9.67
C VAL A 27 7.90 -5.53 8.99
N THR A 28 9.14 -5.15 9.32
CA THR A 28 10.33 -5.82 8.81
C THR A 28 10.70 -7.07 9.63
N ASP A 29 10.13 -7.21 10.83
CA ASP A 29 10.26 -8.37 11.71
C ASP A 29 9.09 -9.35 11.50
N GLY A 30 9.38 -10.50 10.91
CA GLY A 30 8.38 -11.52 10.63
C GLY A 30 7.75 -12.16 11.87
N GLU A 31 8.47 -12.25 12.98
CA GLU A 31 7.92 -12.80 14.23
C GLU A 31 6.94 -11.79 14.84
N ALA A 32 7.31 -10.51 14.87
CA ALA A 32 6.43 -9.43 15.33
C ALA A 32 5.14 -9.35 14.48
N VAL A 33 5.27 -9.45 13.15
CA VAL A 33 4.10 -9.49 12.25
C VAL A 33 3.23 -10.71 12.55
N SER A 34 3.82 -11.90 12.69
CA SER A 34 3.07 -13.14 12.97
C SER A 34 2.32 -13.07 14.30
N GLU A 35 2.96 -12.51 15.34
CA GLU A 35 2.32 -12.33 16.64
C GLU A 35 1.14 -11.34 16.55
N SER A 36 1.30 -10.25 15.80
CA SER A 36 0.23 -9.25 15.61
C SER A 36 -0.99 -9.83 14.89
N VAL A 37 -0.77 -10.67 13.88
CA VAL A 37 -1.84 -11.35 13.14
C VAL A 37 -2.56 -12.34 14.03
N LYS A 38 -1.82 -13.10 14.84
CA LYS A 38 -2.39 -14.01 15.83
C LYS A 38 -3.31 -13.27 16.81
N LYS A 39 -2.85 -12.15 17.39
CA LYS A 39 -3.65 -11.31 18.31
C LYS A 39 -4.92 -10.78 17.64
N CYS A 40 -4.81 -10.34 16.38
CA CYS A 40 -5.96 -9.88 15.59
C CYS A 40 -7.00 -11.00 15.40
N ILE A 41 -6.56 -12.21 15.01
CA ILE A 41 -7.45 -13.37 14.86
C ILE A 41 -8.07 -13.79 16.19
N GLU A 42 -7.31 -13.79 17.29
CA GLU A 42 -7.84 -14.10 18.62
C GLU A 42 -8.93 -13.13 19.06
N LYS A 43 -8.82 -11.84 18.68
CA LYS A 43 -9.83 -10.82 18.99
C LYS A 43 -11.04 -10.87 18.07
N PHE A 44 -10.82 -10.92 16.76
CA PHE A 44 -11.85 -10.67 15.74
C PHE A 44 -12.30 -11.95 15.00
N GLY A 45 -11.64 -13.07 15.25
CA GLY A 45 -11.95 -14.40 14.69
C GLY A 45 -11.36 -14.66 13.31
N ARG A 46 -11.18 -13.63 12.46
CA ARG A 46 -10.59 -13.73 11.12
C ARG A 46 -10.07 -12.38 10.64
N ILE A 47 -9.31 -12.40 9.55
CA ILE A 47 -8.91 -11.21 8.81
C ILE A 47 -9.45 -11.33 7.38
N ASP A 48 -10.34 -10.40 7.00
CA ASP A 48 -10.95 -10.37 5.66
C ASP A 48 -10.11 -9.60 4.65
N VAL A 49 -9.55 -8.48 5.11
CA VAL A 49 -8.86 -7.49 4.29
C VAL A 49 -7.53 -7.14 4.96
N VAL A 50 -6.45 -7.10 4.18
CA VAL A 50 -5.19 -6.49 4.60
C VAL A 50 -4.81 -5.35 3.67
N ILE A 51 -4.46 -4.21 4.26
CA ILE A 51 -3.90 -3.07 3.54
C ILE A 51 -2.42 -2.96 3.94
N ALA A 52 -1.55 -3.46 3.07
CA ALA A 52 -0.11 -3.39 3.27
C ALA A 52 0.39 -2.01 2.82
N ASN A 53 0.28 -1.05 3.73
CA ASN A 53 0.59 0.36 3.49
C ASN A 53 1.97 0.81 3.97
N ALA A 54 2.63 0.02 4.83
CA ALA A 54 3.88 0.41 5.45
C ALA A 54 4.93 0.84 4.41
N GLY A 55 5.60 1.95 4.68
CA GLY A 55 6.62 2.49 3.82
C GLY A 55 7.20 3.78 4.38
N SER A 56 8.41 4.07 3.94
CA SER A 56 9.08 5.35 4.14
C SER A 56 9.43 5.97 2.78
N MET A 57 9.84 7.23 2.80
CA MET A 57 10.47 7.90 1.67
C MET A 57 11.88 8.28 2.13
N GLU A 58 12.89 7.72 1.48
CA GLU A 58 14.28 8.10 1.73
C GLU A 58 14.54 9.55 1.31
N LYS A 59 15.62 10.11 1.81
CA LYS A 59 16.15 11.37 1.25
C LYS A 59 16.64 11.10 -0.16
N TRP A 60 16.21 11.92 -1.11
CA TRP A 60 16.65 11.76 -2.49
C TRP A 60 18.13 12.09 -2.63
N ALA A 61 18.89 11.11 -3.10
CA ALA A 61 20.33 11.21 -3.32
C ALA A 61 20.72 10.44 -4.58
N ARG A 62 21.73 10.91 -5.32
CA ARG A 62 22.23 10.15 -6.47
C ARG A 62 22.63 8.75 -5.99
N LEU A 63 22.41 7.73 -6.82
CA LEU A 63 22.71 6.36 -6.44
C LEU A 63 24.17 6.16 -5.98
N ALA A 64 25.12 6.90 -6.57
CA ALA A 64 26.52 6.86 -6.18
C ALA A 64 26.81 7.40 -4.77
N ASP A 65 25.92 8.24 -4.25
CA ASP A 65 26.03 8.90 -2.94
C ASP A 65 25.10 8.25 -1.90
N ALA A 66 24.31 7.24 -2.28
CA ALA A 66 23.38 6.56 -1.40
C ALA A 66 24.11 5.60 -0.45
N ASP A 67 23.73 5.58 0.82
CA ASP A 67 24.20 4.55 1.75
C ASP A 67 23.58 3.18 1.36
N PRO A 68 24.39 2.14 1.09
CA PRO A 68 23.86 0.86 0.64
C PRO A 68 22.93 0.17 1.65
N THR A 69 23.13 0.41 2.95
CA THR A 69 22.34 -0.23 4.01
C THR A 69 20.98 0.45 4.14
N GLU A 70 20.94 1.78 4.15
CA GLU A 70 19.69 2.55 4.13
C GLU A 70 18.91 2.29 2.84
N TRP A 71 19.61 2.25 1.70
CA TRP A 71 19.01 1.94 0.41
C TRP A 71 18.38 0.54 0.41
N TRP A 72 19.09 -0.49 0.89
CA TRP A 72 18.56 -1.85 1.00
C TRP A 72 17.38 -1.94 1.97
N THR A 73 17.47 -1.24 3.10
CA THR A 73 16.40 -1.22 4.10
C THR A 73 15.12 -0.62 3.52
N SER A 74 15.22 0.52 2.83
CA SER A 74 14.08 1.14 2.14
C SER A 74 13.55 0.22 1.04
N MET A 75 14.40 -0.17 0.09
CA MET A 75 14.00 -0.87 -1.13
C MET A 75 13.52 -2.29 -0.88
N VAL A 76 14.25 -3.07 -0.06
CA VAL A 76 14.02 -4.51 0.13
C VAL A 76 13.30 -4.76 1.44
N SER A 77 13.91 -4.45 2.58
CA SER A 77 13.39 -4.89 3.88
C SER A 77 11.99 -4.30 4.16
N LEU A 78 11.82 -3.00 3.94
CA LEU A 78 10.59 -2.30 4.25
C LEU A 78 9.56 -2.40 3.12
N HIS A 79 9.89 -2.08 1.87
CA HIS A 79 8.86 -2.00 0.82
C HIS A 79 8.53 -3.33 0.14
N LEU A 80 9.43 -4.31 0.11
CA LEU A 80 9.20 -5.59 -0.58
C LEU A 80 9.01 -6.75 0.39
N HIS A 81 10.01 -7.01 1.24
CA HIS A 81 10.04 -8.18 2.11
C HIS A 81 8.89 -8.15 3.13
N SER A 82 8.63 -6.99 3.75
CA SER A 82 7.51 -6.85 4.70
C SER A 82 6.15 -7.27 4.13
N GLN A 83 5.96 -7.12 2.82
CA GLN A 83 4.71 -7.43 2.12
C GLN A 83 4.52 -8.94 1.95
N LEU A 84 5.62 -9.72 1.98
CA LEU A 84 5.57 -11.17 1.94
C LEU A 84 5.11 -11.77 3.26
N TRP A 85 5.41 -11.11 4.40
CA TRP A 85 4.94 -11.57 5.71
C TRP A 85 3.42 -11.65 5.75
N VAL A 86 2.74 -10.63 5.21
CA VAL A 86 1.27 -10.57 5.09
C VAL A 86 0.70 -11.79 4.38
N ARG A 87 1.38 -12.30 3.35
CA ARG A 87 0.98 -13.52 2.63
C ARG A 87 1.27 -14.79 3.42
N SER A 88 2.40 -14.84 4.11
CA SER A 88 2.83 -16.05 4.84
C SER A 88 1.90 -16.43 6.00
N VAL A 89 1.13 -15.47 6.51
CA VAL A 89 0.30 -15.62 7.70
C VAL A 89 -1.20 -15.75 7.43
N LEU A 90 -1.65 -15.57 6.18
CA LEU A 90 -3.08 -15.49 5.86
C LEU A 90 -3.41 -16.18 4.52
N LYS A 91 -4.50 -16.94 4.51
CA LYS A 91 -5.27 -17.23 3.29
C LYS A 91 -6.25 -16.07 3.13
N LEU A 92 -5.89 -15.05 2.38
CA LEU A 92 -6.65 -13.80 2.33
C LEU A 92 -7.82 -13.88 1.38
N THR A 93 -8.89 -13.16 1.72
CA THR A 93 -9.95 -12.87 0.74
C THR A 93 -9.52 -11.68 -0.13
N HIS A 94 -9.01 -10.61 0.51
CA HIS A 94 -8.57 -9.39 -0.16
C HIS A 94 -7.26 -8.85 0.42
N ALA A 95 -6.27 -8.58 -0.43
CA ALA A 95 -5.02 -7.92 -0.06
C ALA A 95 -4.83 -6.64 -0.91
N ILE A 96 -4.35 -5.56 -0.31
CA ILE A 96 -4.09 -4.32 -1.04
C ILE A 96 -2.66 -3.89 -0.76
N LEU A 97 -1.83 -3.88 -1.79
CA LEU A 97 -0.44 -3.42 -1.71
C LEU A 97 -0.38 -1.96 -2.13
N ARG A 98 0.27 -1.10 -1.35
CA ARG A 98 0.32 0.35 -1.66
C ARG A 98 1.55 0.70 -2.48
N SER A 99 1.35 1.08 -3.75
CA SER A 99 2.40 1.60 -4.63
C SER A 99 2.29 3.14 -4.79
N SER A 100 2.90 3.69 -5.84
CA SER A 100 2.99 5.12 -6.13
C SER A 100 2.99 5.38 -7.65
N LEU A 101 2.53 6.55 -8.11
CA LEU A 101 2.73 7.00 -9.50
C LEU A 101 4.21 7.23 -9.81
N LEU A 102 5.02 7.53 -8.79
CA LEU A 102 6.47 7.64 -8.93
C LEU A 102 7.10 6.33 -9.40
N ALA A 103 6.41 5.18 -9.27
CA ALA A 103 6.86 3.91 -9.83
C ALA A 103 6.85 3.86 -11.38
N GLN A 104 6.19 4.81 -12.04
CA GLN A 104 5.99 4.81 -13.51
C GLN A 104 7.01 5.68 -14.25
N HIS A 105 7.83 6.44 -13.53
CA HIS A 105 8.86 7.29 -14.12
C HIS A 105 10.13 7.27 -13.25
N ARG A 106 11.16 8.01 -13.68
CA ARG A 106 12.44 8.07 -13.01
C ARG A 106 12.77 9.50 -12.62
N ASP A 107 12.88 9.73 -11.33
CA ASP A 107 13.36 10.96 -10.75
C ASP A 107 14.79 10.80 -10.25
N LEU A 108 15.54 11.90 -10.30
CA LEU A 108 16.90 11.90 -9.81
C LEU A 108 16.90 11.77 -8.29
N GLY A 109 17.39 10.63 -7.83
CA GLY A 109 17.68 10.37 -6.43
C GLY A 109 16.61 9.60 -5.66
N ALA A 110 15.47 9.29 -6.29
CA ALA A 110 14.39 8.52 -5.70
C ALA A 110 14.54 7.00 -5.91
N SER A 111 15.78 6.51 -6.01
CA SER A 111 16.03 5.18 -6.60
C SER A 111 15.48 4.03 -5.76
N ALA A 112 15.63 4.04 -4.43
CA ALA A 112 15.15 2.95 -3.59
C ALA A 112 13.62 2.90 -3.63
N TYR A 113 12.96 4.04 -3.41
CA TYR A 113 11.51 4.17 -3.41
C TYR A 113 10.89 3.85 -4.77
N GLN A 114 11.36 4.45 -5.86
CA GLN A 114 10.75 4.23 -7.18
C GLN A 114 10.92 2.78 -7.64
N ILE A 115 12.10 2.19 -7.44
CA ILE A 115 12.34 0.79 -7.79
C ILE A 115 11.48 -0.13 -6.93
N SER A 116 11.39 0.09 -5.62
CA SER A 116 10.61 -0.77 -4.74
C SER A 116 9.11 -0.68 -5.04
N LYS A 117 8.58 0.53 -5.26
CA LYS A 117 7.18 0.74 -5.63
C LYS A 117 6.86 0.15 -7.00
N HIS A 118 7.79 0.20 -7.95
CA HIS A 118 7.65 -0.50 -9.23
C HIS A 118 7.70 -2.03 -9.07
N ALA A 119 8.66 -2.54 -8.30
CA ALA A 119 8.78 -3.96 -8.01
C ALA A 119 7.54 -4.52 -7.30
N LEU A 120 6.87 -3.72 -6.45
CA LEU A 120 5.58 -4.09 -5.86
C LEU A 120 4.48 -4.32 -6.89
N ILE A 121 4.49 -3.58 -7.99
CA ILE A 121 3.51 -3.77 -9.06
C ILE A 121 3.69 -5.14 -9.69
N ARG A 122 4.93 -5.53 -9.95
CA ARG A 122 5.22 -6.86 -10.47
C ARG A 122 4.98 -7.95 -9.42
N LEU A 123 5.32 -7.71 -8.16
CA LEU A 123 5.07 -8.66 -7.07
C LEU A 123 3.58 -8.97 -6.92
N ALA A 124 2.72 -7.94 -7.02
CA ALA A 124 1.28 -8.10 -7.00
C ALA A 124 0.78 -9.10 -8.06
N GLU A 125 1.28 -9.01 -9.30
CA GLU A 125 0.92 -9.94 -10.39
C GLU A 125 1.31 -11.40 -10.08
N PHE A 126 2.42 -11.63 -9.36
CA PHE A 126 2.84 -12.97 -8.96
C PHE A 126 2.04 -13.54 -7.78
N ILE A 127 1.53 -12.68 -6.90
CA ILE A 127 0.68 -13.11 -5.80
C ILE A 127 -0.78 -13.28 -6.27
N ASP A 128 -1.21 -12.54 -7.29
CA ASP A 128 -2.53 -12.61 -7.95
C ASP A 128 -2.86 -13.98 -8.60
N VAL A 129 -1.98 -14.97 -8.44
CA VAL A 129 -2.29 -16.39 -8.71
C VAL A 129 -3.11 -16.98 -7.56
N GLY A 130 -4.28 -16.40 -7.29
CA GLY A 130 -5.29 -16.91 -6.34
C GLY A 130 -5.75 -15.97 -5.22
N GLU A 131 -5.20 -14.76 -5.10
CA GLU A 131 -5.58 -13.78 -4.07
C GLU A 131 -5.62 -12.36 -4.64
N LEU A 132 -6.66 -11.61 -4.27
CA LEU A 132 -6.96 -10.34 -4.92
C LEU A 132 -5.99 -9.24 -4.48
N ILE A 133 -5.14 -8.74 -5.39
CA ILE A 133 -4.19 -7.66 -5.08
C ILE A 133 -4.44 -6.43 -5.91
N ARG A 134 -4.60 -5.31 -5.21
CA ARG A 134 -4.87 -4.02 -5.83
C ARG A 134 -3.80 -3.04 -5.41
N ILE A 135 -3.36 -2.26 -6.38
CA ILE A 135 -2.29 -1.31 -6.18
C ILE A 135 -2.86 0.08 -6.27
N GLN A 136 -2.65 0.85 -5.22
CA GLN A 136 -3.21 2.18 -5.11
C GLN A 136 -2.11 3.22 -4.94
N THR A 137 -2.28 4.36 -5.59
CA THR A 137 -1.31 5.46 -5.60
C THR A 137 -1.63 6.60 -4.65
N ASP A 138 -0.56 7.27 -4.24
CA ASP A 138 -0.30 8.64 -3.82
C ASP A 138 -1.33 9.44 -3.01
N GLN A 139 -0.79 9.96 -1.92
CA GLN A 139 -1.35 10.92 -0.98
C GLN A 139 -0.20 11.76 -0.46
N LEU A 140 -0.39 13.06 -0.30
CA LEU A 140 0.51 13.84 0.53
C LEU A 140 0.29 13.42 1.99
N THR A 141 1.16 12.55 2.46
CA THR A 141 1.26 12.20 3.88
C THR A 141 2.46 12.92 4.49
N ALA A 142 2.63 12.83 5.82
CA ALA A 142 3.82 13.35 6.48
C ALA A 142 5.14 12.83 5.85
N MET A 143 5.11 11.67 5.20
CA MET A 143 6.24 11.08 4.47
C MET A 143 6.69 11.93 3.27
N GLY A 144 5.76 12.65 2.61
CA GLY A 144 6.08 13.55 1.49
C GLY A 144 6.89 14.78 1.93
N ASN A 145 6.86 15.15 3.22
CA ASN A 145 7.64 16.27 3.74
C ASN A 145 9.15 16.04 3.67
N ASN A 146 9.60 14.79 3.56
CA ASN A 146 11.02 14.46 3.35
C ASN A 146 11.52 14.89 1.96
N VAL A 147 10.61 15.18 1.04
CA VAL A 147 10.91 15.58 -0.34
C VAL A 147 10.04 16.79 -0.73
N PRO A 148 10.37 18.00 -0.26
CA PRO A 148 9.54 19.18 -0.52
C PRO A 148 9.31 19.49 -2.00
N SER A 149 10.19 19.00 -2.89
CA SER A 149 10.09 19.20 -4.34
C SER A 149 8.90 18.46 -4.97
N ILE A 150 8.36 17.42 -4.34
CA ILE A 150 7.18 16.70 -4.89
C ILE A 150 5.84 17.29 -4.42
N THR A 151 5.83 18.08 -3.34
CA THR A 151 4.61 18.66 -2.76
C THR A 151 3.73 19.41 -3.78
N PRO A 152 4.26 20.22 -4.72
CA PRO A 152 3.45 20.90 -5.72
C PRO A 152 2.71 19.98 -6.70
N PHE A 153 3.16 18.71 -6.82
CA PHE A 153 2.58 17.72 -7.72
C PHE A 153 1.59 16.78 -7.02
N LEU A 154 1.50 16.81 -5.68
CA LEU A 154 0.62 15.97 -4.86
C LEU A 154 -0.66 16.71 -4.44
N VAL A 155 -1.29 17.40 -5.38
CA VAL A 155 -2.42 18.31 -5.11
C VAL A 155 -3.79 17.73 -5.50
N ASP A 156 -3.79 16.64 -6.25
CA ASP A 156 -4.95 16.09 -6.93
C ASP A 156 -5.55 14.87 -6.25
N THR A 157 -4.89 14.32 -5.21
CA THR A 157 -5.42 13.19 -4.45
C THR A 157 -5.43 13.50 -2.95
N SER A 158 -6.64 13.58 -2.36
CA SER A 158 -6.84 13.81 -0.92
C SER A 158 -6.91 12.50 -0.14
N THR A 159 -6.62 12.53 1.18
CA THR A 159 -6.51 11.30 1.98
C THR A 159 -7.85 10.57 2.03
N GLU A 160 -8.94 11.32 1.96
CA GLU A 160 -10.30 10.85 1.83
C GLU A 160 -10.49 10.10 0.51
N LEU A 161 -10.05 10.66 -0.63
CA LEU A 161 -10.18 10.01 -1.94
C LEU A 161 -9.44 8.66 -1.97
N ALA A 162 -8.21 8.63 -1.44
CA ALA A 162 -7.49 7.36 -1.32
C ALA A 162 -8.20 6.38 -0.37
N SER A 163 -8.67 6.84 0.78
CA SER A 163 -9.35 5.96 1.75
C SER A 163 -10.66 5.40 1.20
N HIS A 164 -11.45 6.21 0.47
CA HIS A 164 -12.67 5.75 -0.20
C HIS A 164 -12.39 4.70 -1.25
N LEU A 165 -11.30 4.86 -2.02
CA LEU A 165 -10.90 3.84 -2.97
C LEU A 165 -10.56 2.53 -2.24
N LEU A 166 -9.81 2.55 -1.14
CA LEU A 166 -9.52 1.33 -0.35
C LEU A 166 -10.78 0.60 0.09
N VAL A 167 -11.77 1.33 0.59
CA VAL A 167 -13.07 0.76 1.02
C VAL A 167 -13.79 0.13 -0.17
N ARG A 168 -13.92 0.86 -1.29
CA ARG A 168 -14.53 0.32 -2.51
C ARG A 168 -13.78 -0.90 -3.01
N LEU A 169 -12.46 -0.88 -2.95
CA LEU A 169 -11.64 -1.99 -3.40
C LEU A 169 -11.78 -3.23 -2.52
N SER A 170 -12.02 -3.03 -1.23
CA SER A 170 -12.22 -4.11 -0.25
C SER A 170 -13.62 -4.72 -0.30
N SER A 171 -14.57 -4.13 -1.05
CA SER A 171 -15.97 -4.56 -1.09
C SER A 171 -16.26 -5.79 -1.95
N GLY A 172 -15.30 -6.22 -2.79
CA GLY A 172 -15.50 -7.29 -3.77
C GLY A 172 -16.07 -6.84 -5.13
N SER A 173 -16.65 -5.63 -5.24
CA SER A 173 -17.30 -5.19 -6.49
C SER A 173 -16.35 -5.05 -7.68
N GLU A 174 -15.09 -4.73 -7.40
CA GLU A 174 -14.05 -4.54 -8.43
C GLU A 174 -13.02 -5.67 -8.48
N ASP A 175 -13.40 -6.92 -8.18
CA ASP A 175 -12.45 -8.05 -8.20
C ASP A 175 -11.82 -8.29 -9.59
N TRP A 176 -12.49 -7.83 -10.65
CA TRP A 176 -11.95 -7.80 -12.00
C TRP A 176 -10.69 -6.91 -12.14
N LEU A 177 -10.44 -6.00 -11.19
CA LEU A 177 -9.24 -5.17 -11.12
C LEU A 177 -8.05 -5.84 -10.43
N SER A 178 -8.12 -7.13 -10.11
CA SER A 178 -6.98 -7.83 -9.52
C SER A 178 -5.72 -7.76 -10.36
N GLY A 179 -4.57 -7.69 -9.69
CA GLY A 179 -3.24 -7.63 -10.29
C GLY A 179 -2.97 -6.37 -11.10
N ARG A 180 -3.80 -5.33 -10.94
CA ARG A 180 -3.71 -4.09 -11.73
C ARG A 180 -3.28 -2.89 -10.89
N PHE A 181 -2.57 -2.00 -11.56
CA PHE A 181 -2.18 -0.69 -11.07
C PHE A 181 -3.30 0.33 -11.27
N LEU A 182 -3.74 0.95 -10.18
CA LEU A 182 -4.84 1.90 -10.19
C LEU A 182 -4.49 3.19 -9.45
N SER A 183 -4.73 4.32 -10.09
CA SER A 183 -4.67 5.62 -9.43
C SER A 183 -5.99 5.93 -8.70
N ALA A 184 -5.91 6.54 -7.53
CA ALA A 184 -7.07 7.02 -6.79
C ALA A 184 -7.88 8.11 -7.53
N ASN A 185 -7.30 8.75 -8.55
CA ASN A 185 -7.98 9.76 -9.37
C ASN A 185 -8.83 9.15 -10.50
N ARG A 186 -8.85 7.82 -10.65
CA ARG A 186 -9.67 7.14 -11.66
C ARG A 186 -11.12 7.02 -11.19
N ASP A 187 -12.04 7.41 -12.07
CA ASP A 187 -13.46 7.10 -11.91
C ASP A 187 -13.68 5.60 -12.17
N LEU A 188 -14.01 4.86 -11.11
CA LEU A 188 -14.22 3.42 -11.21
C LEU A 188 -15.54 3.04 -11.90
N ASP A 189 -16.55 3.90 -11.86
CA ASP A 189 -17.82 3.67 -12.53
C ASP A 189 -17.64 3.83 -14.04
N GLU A 190 -16.94 4.88 -14.48
CA GLU A 190 -16.54 5.02 -15.89
C GLU A 190 -15.67 3.83 -16.33
N LEU A 191 -14.64 3.50 -15.55
CA LEU A 191 -13.73 2.40 -15.85
C LEU A 191 -14.47 1.05 -15.98
N ALA A 192 -15.50 0.83 -15.16
CA ALA A 192 -16.33 -0.37 -15.23
C ALA A 192 -17.13 -0.48 -16.54
N THR A 193 -17.54 0.65 -17.14
CA THR A 193 -18.22 0.62 -18.47
C THR A 193 -17.29 0.20 -19.60
N ARG A 194 -15.97 0.39 -19.43
CA ARG A 194 -14.94 0.15 -20.45
C ARG A 194 -14.05 -1.06 -20.14
N ARG A 195 -14.49 -1.97 -19.24
CA ARG A 195 -13.76 -3.18 -18.83
C ARG A 195 -13.09 -3.96 -19.97
N LYS A 196 -13.78 -4.12 -21.10
CA LYS A 196 -13.26 -4.87 -22.26
C LYS A 196 -12.12 -4.12 -22.97
N GLU A 197 -12.18 -2.80 -23.01
CA GLU A 197 -11.16 -1.93 -23.61
C GLU A 197 -9.93 -1.81 -22.70
N GLU A 198 -10.14 -1.78 -21.39
CA GLU A 198 -9.08 -1.69 -20.38
C GLU A 198 -8.18 -2.93 -20.31
N GLY A 199 -8.66 -4.08 -20.80
CA GLY A 199 -7.89 -5.32 -21.00
C GLY A 199 -6.75 -5.52 -20.00
N ASP A 200 -5.52 -5.36 -20.50
CA ASP A 200 -4.29 -5.38 -19.71
C ASP A 200 -3.56 -4.02 -19.68
N LEU A 201 -4.24 -2.92 -20.03
CA LEU A 201 -3.67 -1.55 -20.00
C LEU A 201 -3.27 -1.10 -18.60
N LEU A 202 -3.91 -1.68 -17.58
CA LEU A 202 -3.62 -1.43 -16.16
C LEU A 202 -2.59 -2.41 -15.58
N LYS A 203 -2.01 -3.29 -16.39
CA LYS A 203 -0.90 -4.16 -15.98
C LYS A 203 0.42 -3.55 -16.42
N SER A 204 1.45 -3.74 -15.61
CA SER A 204 2.78 -3.23 -15.95
C SER A 204 3.47 -4.18 -16.92
N ARG A 205 3.17 -3.98 -18.22
CA ARG A 205 3.80 -4.71 -19.32
C ARG A 205 4.98 -3.92 -19.86
N LEU A 206 6.18 -4.44 -19.56
CA LEU A 206 7.39 -4.15 -20.33
C LEU A 206 7.44 -5.09 -21.55
#